data_AF-A0A4Q0AI77-F1
#
_entry.id   AF-A0A4Q0AI77-F1
#
_cell.length_a   1.000
_cell.length_b   1.000
_cell.length_c   1.000
_cell.angle_alpha   90.00
_cell.angle_beta   90.00
_cell.angle_gamma   90.00
#
_symmetry.space_group_name_H-M   'P 1'
#
loop_
_entity.id
_entity.type
_entity.pdbx_description
1 polymer ?
#
loop_
_entity_poly.entity_id
_entity_poly.type
_entity_poly.pdbx_seq_one_letter_code
_entity_poly.pdbx_strand_id
1 'polypeptide(L)'
;MLERSDNVVWWYKNGEDKDRYFAIPYEANDEETNVKSLRGFYADIIVRFKDGRIGIYDTKAGMTVTDKKTYAKSDALQACLAEHDNLTGGILNKRSDSMYIFEGDEYTPNLDALTRFIL
;
A
#
# COMPACT_ATOMS: atom_id res chain seq x y z
N MET A 1 -10.89 -13.06 -0.66
CA MET A 1 -11.21 -12.19 0.49
C MET A 1 -12.04 -11.01 0.03
N LEU A 2 -11.52 -10.17 -0.89
CA LEU A 2 -12.24 -9.01 -1.45
C LEU A 2 -13.57 -9.38 -2.12
N GLU A 3 -13.60 -10.38 -3.00
CA GLU A 3 -14.82 -10.82 -3.71
C GLU A 3 -15.94 -11.38 -2.82
N ARG A 4 -15.62 -11.68 -1.55
CA ARG A 4 -16.57 -12.24 -0.58
C ARG A 4 -16.96 -11.23 0.50
N SER A 5 -16.44 -10.00 0.45
CA SER A 5 -16.77 -8.98 1.44
C SER A 5 -18.07 -8.28 1.06
N ASP A 6 -19.00 -8.23 2.00
CA ASP A 6 -20.25 -7.48 1.84
C ASP A 6 -20.04 -5.96 1.86
N ASN A 7 -18.85 -5.47 2.23
CA ASN A 7 -18.54 -4.04 2.31
C ASN A 7 -17.87 -3.50 1.05
N VAL A 8 -17.44 -4.37 0.14
CA VAL A 8 -16.74 -4.00 -1.10
C VAL A 8 -17.74 -3.89 -2.25
N VAL A 9 -17.64 -2.80 -3.02
CA VAL A 9 -18.42 -2.60 -4.27
C VAL A 9 -17.65 -3.20 -5.45
N TRP A 10 -16.38 -2.85 -5.57
CA TRP A 10 -15.46 -3.39 -6.56
C TRP A 10 -14.02 -3.24 -6.07
N TRP A 11 -13.11 -3.98 -6.69
CA TRP A 11 -11.68 -3.84 -6.48
C TRP A 11 -10.96 -3.99 -7.81
N TYR A 12 -9.73 -3.49 -7.86
CA TYR A 12 -8.90 -3.45 -9.05
C TYR A 12 -7.45 -3.74 -8.66
N LYS A 13 -6.81 -4.65 -9.39
CA LYS A 13 -5.37 -4.91 -9.27
C LYS A 13 -4.61 -3.99 -10.22
N ASN A 14 -3.91 -3.03 -9.66
CA ASN A 14 -3.17 -2.03 -10.41
C ASN A 14 -1.89 -2.62 -11.02
N GLY A 15 -1.46 -2.08 -12.16
CA GLY A 15 -0.31 -2.61 -12.91
C GLY A 15 -0.65 -3.82 -13.79
N GLU A 16 -1.91 -4.28 -13.80
CA GLU A 16 -2.36 -5.41 -14.63
C GLU A 16 -3.52 -4.99 -15.55
N ASP A 17 -3.45 -5.46 -16.80
CA ASP A 17 -4.55 -5.45 -17.77
C ASP A 17 -5.19 -4.08 -18.06
N LYS A 18 -4.43 -2.98 -17.97
CA LYS A 18 -4.88 -1.61 -18.34
C LYS A 18 -3.81 -0.84 -19.09
N ASP A 19 -4.24 0.13 -19.90
CA ASP A 19 -3.33 1.02 -20.65
C ASP A 19 -2.69 2.09 -19.76
N ARG A 20 -3.29 2.36 -18.59
CA ARG A 20 -2.82 3.36 -17.63
C ARG A 20 -3.00 2.84 -16.21
N TYR A 21 -2.04 3.20 -15.36
CA TYR A 21 -1.97 2.77 -13.97
C TYR A 21 -1.90 3.97 -13.04
N PHE A 22 -2.56 3.84 -11.88
CA PHE A 22 -2.47 4.84 -10.82
C PHE A 22 -1.09 4.77 -10.18
N ALA A 23 -0.47 5.92 -9.94
CA ALA A 23 0.83 6.01 -9.30
C ALA A 23 0.83 7.13 -8.25
N ILE A 24 1.43 6.82 -7.10
CA ILE A 24 1.75 7.80 -6.06
C ILE A 24 3.19 8.27 -6.30
N PRO A 25 3.46 9.58 -6.42
CA PRO A 25 4.83 10.06 -6.53
C PRO A 25 5.59 9.80 -5.22
N TYR A 26 6.82 9.31 -5.32
CA TYR A 26 7.69 9.15 -4.16
C TYR A 26 9.16 9.43 -4.51
N GLU A 27 9.94 9.87 -3.53
CA GLU A 27 11.38 10.03 -3.69
C GLU A 27 12.07 8.67 -3.50
N ALA A 28 12.74 8.20 -4.56
CA ALA A 28 13.56 7.00 -4.52
C ALA A 28 15.03 7.38 -4.35
N ASN A 29 15.70 6.77 -3.37
CA ASN A 29 17.15 6.85 -3.22
C ASN A 29 17.81 5.63 -3.88
N ASP A 30 18.78 5.88 -4.74
CA ASP A 30 19.66 4.84 -5.26
C ASP A 30 20.71 4.47 -4.21
N GLU A 31 20.77 3.20 -3.80
CA GLU A 31 21.63 2.79 -2.67
C GLU A 31 23.13 2.81 -3.00
N GLU A 32 23.50 2.70 -4.28
CA GLU A 32 24.90 2.70 -4.72
C GLU A 32 25.42 4.14 -4.89
N THR A 33 24.61 5.00 -5.50
CA THR A 33 25.02 6.36 -5.89
C THR A 33 24.53 7.45 -4.93
N ASN A 34 23.58 7.14 -4.03
CA ASN A 34 22.86 8.11 -3.18
C ASN A 34 22.16 9.24 -3.95
N VAL A 35 21.85 9.01 -5.23
CA VAL A 35 21.09 9.95 -6.05
C VAL A 35 19.61 9.77 -5.77
N LYS A 36 18.95 10.89 -5.42
CA LYS A 36 17.49 10.96 -5.24
C LYS A 36 16.80 11.24 -6.58
N SER A 37 15.72 10.50 -6.85
CA SER A 37 14.91 10.67 -8.06
C SER A 37 13.43 10.52 -7.76
N LEU A 38 12.58 11.33 -8.39
CA LEU A 38 11.14 11.17 -8.30
C LEU A 38 10.70 9.97 -9.15
N ARG A 39 9.93 9.04 -8.56
CA ARG A 39 9.41 7.85 -9.25
C ARG A 39 7.94 7.64 -8.94
N GLY A 40 7.27 6.82 -9.76
CA GLY A 40 5.91 6.37 -9.52
C GLY A 40 5.88 5.11 -8.66
N PHE A 41 5.09 5.12 -7.60
CA PHE A 41 4.71 3.96 -6.81
C PHE A 41 3.33 3.46 -7.25
N TYR A 42 3.32 2.28 -7.85
CA TYR A 42 2.11 1.58 -8.29
C TYR A 42 1.68 0.59 -7.20
N ALA A 43 0.85 1.03 -6.25
CA ALA A 43 0.30 0.15 -5.22
C ALA A 43 -0.57 -0.95 -5.85
N ASP A 44 -0.47 -2.19 -5.36
CA ASP A 44 -1.05 -3.38 -5.99
C ASP A 44 -2.59 -3.36 -6.12
N ILE A 45 -3.33 -2.87 -5.13
CA ILE A 45 -4.78 -3.06 -5.02
C ILE A 45 -5.49 -1.74 -4.70
N ILE A 46 -6.53 -1.43 -5.47
CA ILE A 46 -7.47 -0.35 -5.19
C ILE A 46 -8.85 -0.95 -4.92
N VAL A 47 -9.52 -0.49 -3.87
CA VAL A 47 -10.80 -1.03 -3.39
C VAL A 47 -11.81 0.10 -3.25
N ARG A 48 -13.03 -0.09 -3.75
CA ARG A 48 -14.17 0.79 -3.46
C ARG A 48 -15.05 0.17 -2.39
N PHE A 49 -15.27 0.89 -1.29
CA PHE A 49 -16.17 0.49 -0.23
C PHE A 49 -17.58 1.06 -0.43
N LYS A 50 -18.58 0.39 0.16
CA LYS A 50 -20.00 0.81 0.12
C LYS A 50 -20.25 2.11 0.89
N ASP A 51 -19.44 2.40 1.90
CA ASP A 51 -19.50 3.63 2.70
C ASP A 51 -18.90 4.86 1.99
N GLY A 52 -18.39 4.68 0.76
CA GLY A 52 -17.84 5.76 -0.06
C GLY A 52 -16.31 5.90 -0.01
N ARG A 53 -15.63 5.16 0.87
CA ARG A 53 -14.16 5.18 0.94
C ARG A 53 -13.50 4.48 -0.25
N ILE A 54 -12.27 4.89 -0.56
CA ILE A 54 -11.36 4.20 -1.48
C ILE A 54 -10.15 3.69 -0.69
N GLY A 55 -9.94 2.38 -0.73
CA GLY A 55 -8.76 1.72 -0.18
C GLY A 55 -7.63 1.63 -1.20
N ILE A 56 -6.40 1.95 -0.80
CA ILE A 56 -5.19 1.78 -1.62
C ILE A 56 -4.20 0.92 -0.82
N TYR A 57 -3.89 -0.26 -1.34
CA TYR A 57 -3.07 -1.23 -0.63
C TYR A 57 -1.96 -1.78 -1.50
N ASP A 58 -0.80 -1.99 -0.91
CA ASP A 58 0.35 -2.58 -1.56
C ASP A 58 0.79 -3.83 -0.80
N THR A 59 0.96 -4.94 -1.50
CA THR A 59 1.24 -6.23 -0.86
C THR A 59 2.74 -6.49 -0.77
N LYS A 60 3.15 -7.05 0.36
CA LYS A 60 4.53 -7.44 0.64
C LYS A 60 4.54 -8.82 1.27
N ALA A 61 5.58 -9.57 0.97
CA ALA A 61 5.82 -10.90 1.51
C ALA A 61 7.33 -11.16 1.64
N GLY A 62 7.70 -11.99 2.62
CA GLY A 62 9.09 -12.38 2.85
C GLY A 62 10.02 -11.17 3.02
N MET A 63 11.17 -11.20 2.34
CA MET A 63 12.21 -10.18 2.47
C MET A 63 11.80 -8.78 2.01
N THR A 64 10.74 -8.64 1.20
CA THR A 64 10.29 -7.33 0.69
C THR A 64 9.72 -6.42 1.78
N VAL A 65 9.32 -6.98 2.92
CA VAL A 65 8.82 -6.23 4.08
C VAL A 65 9.91 -5.38 4.71
N THR A 66 11.18 -5.81 4.63
CA THR A 66 12.32 -5.12 5.23
C THR A 66 13.17 -4.35 4.22
N ASP A 67 12.68 -4.19 2.98
CA ASP A 67 13.36 -3.42 1.93
C ASP A 67 13.17 -1.91 2.18
N LYS A 68 14.25 -1.13 2.14
CA LYS A 68 14.20 0.33 2.29
C LYS A 68 13.28 1.00 1.26
N LYS A 69 13.13 0.43 0.07
CA LYS A 69 12.17 0.93 -0.94
C LYS A 69 10.73 0.80 -0.47
N THR A 70 10.40 -0.18 0.36
CA THR A 70 9.08 -0.31 0.98
C THR A 70 8.81 0.85 1.93
N TYR A 71 9.84 1.39 2.57
CA TYR A 71 9.68 2.42 3.59
C TYR A 71 9.25 3.73 2.91
N ALA A 72 10.05 4.20 1.96
CA ALA A 72 9.73 5.42 1.19
C ALA A 72 8.39 5.34 0.46
N LYS A 73 7.99 4.16 -0.02
CA LYS A 73 6.68 3.94 -0.65
C LYS A 73 5.52 4.00 0.34
N SER A 74 5.69 3.39 1.52
CA SER A 74 4.68 3.44 2.57
C SER A 74 4.47 4.86 3.06
N ASP A 75 5.55 5.58 3.33
CA ASP A 75 5.47 6.96 3.83
C ASP A 75 4.77 7.87 2.80
N ALA A 76 5.11 7.71 1.52
CA ALA A 76 4.44 8.43 0.42
C ALA A 76 2.96 8.05 0.28
N LEU A 77 2.62 6.77 0.50
CA LEU A 77 1.22 6.34 0.53
C LEU A 77 0.47 7.01 1.68
N GLN A 78 0.99 6.96 2.91
CA GLN A 78 0.33 7.56 4.06
C GLN A 78 0.17 9.08 3.91
N ALA A 79 1.21 9.77 3.42
CA ALA A 79 1.10 11.19 3.09
C ALA A 79 -0.01 11.48 2.06
N CYS A 80 -0.11 10.68 1.00
CA CYS A 80 -1.18 10.81 0.01
C CYS A 80 -2.57 10.53 0.59
N LEU A 81 -2.71 9.53 1.47
CA LEU A 81 -3.97 9.22 2.14
C LEU A 81 -4.41 10.36 3.07
N ALA A 82 -3.47 10.98 3.79
CA ALA A 82 -3.74 12.06 4.73
C ALA A 82 -4.25 13.36 4.06
N GLU A 83 -4.01 13.54 2.76
CA GLU A 83 -4.53 14.68 1.99
C GLU A 83 -6.02 14.52 1.61
N HIS A 84 -6.62 13.36 1.89
CA HIS A 84 -7.95 13.01 1.40
C HIS A 84 -8.79 12.24 2.44
N ASP A 85 -9.82 12.87 2.99
CA ASP A 85 -10.71 12.29 4.01
C ASP A 85 -11.40 10.97 3.61
N ASN A 86 -11.50 10.69 2.31
CA ASN A 86 -12.18 9.50 1.78
C ASN A 86 -11.21 8.38 1.38
N LEU A 87 -9.90 8.54 1.57
CA LEU A 87 -8.92 7.51 1.30
C LEU A 87 -8.54 6.75 2.57
N THR A 88 -8.20 5.48 2.39
CA THR A 88 -7.68 4.58 3.44
C THR A 88 -6.69 3.63 2.79
N GLY A 89 -5.80 2.99 3.55
CA GLY A 89 -4.79 2.17 2.92
C GLY A 89 -3.55 1.92 3.73
N GLY A 90 -2.70 1.05 3.19
CA GLY A 90 -1.44 0.71 3.84
C GLY A 90 -0.72 -0.44 3.18
N ILE A 91 0.41 -0.81 3.78
CA ILE A 91 1.21 -1.94 3.34
C ILE A 91 0.66 -3.21 3.95
N LEU A 92 0.20 -4.12 3.10
CA LEU A 92 -0.31 -5.43 3.48
C LEU A 92 0.83 -6.44 3.55
N ASN A 93 0.93 -7.14 4.67
CA ASN A 93 1.85 -8.25 4.86
C ASN A 93 1.05 -9.55 4.94
N LYS A 94 1.21 -10.41 3.94
CA LYS A 94 0.62 -11.75 3.96
C LYS A 94 1.47 -12.69 4.82
N ARG A 95 0.93 -13.12 5.95
CA ARG A 95 1.52 -14.13 6.83
C ARG A 95 0.82 -15.47 6.63
N SER A 96 1.30 -16.53 7.31
CA SER A 96 0.74 -17.88 7.19
C SER A 96 -0.68 -17.99 7.74
N ASP A 97 -1.02 -17.20 8.74
CA ASP A 97 -2.27 -17.23 9.49
C ASP A 97 -3.31 -16.20 9.01
N SER A 98 -2.86 -15.03 8.57
CA SER A 98 -3.72 -13.92 8.19
C SER A 98 -2.98 -12.89 7.34
N MET A 99 -3.71 -11.89 6.88
CA MET A 99 -3.14 -10.65 6.39
C MET A 99 -3.08 -9.61 7.51
N TYR A 100 -2.00 -8.84 7.52
CA TYR A 100 -1.74 -7.76 8.46
C TYR A 100 -1.48 -6.48 7.67
N ILE A 101 -1.75 -5.32 8.28
CA ILE A 101 -1.59 -4.01 7.64
C ILE A 101 -0.71 -3.10 8.48
N PHE A 102 0.10 -2.29 7.81
CA PHE A 102 0.80 -1.14 8.37
C PHE A 102 0.19 0.16 7.84
N GLU A 103 -0.19 1.07 8.73
CA GLU A 103 -0.87 2.34 8.43
C GLU A 103 -0.21 3.55 9.10
N GLY A 104 1.02 3.40 9.64
CA GLY A 104 1.73 4.50 10.30
C GLY A 104 2.45 5.42 9.33
N ASP A 105 2.57 6.70 9.69
CA ASP A 105 3.18 7.75 8.84
C ASP A 105 4.62 7.45 8.41
N GLU A 106 5.41 6.83 9.30
CA GLU A 106 6.77 6.38 9.03
C GLU A 106 6.85 4.85 9.12
N TYR A 107 7.26 4.21 8.04
CA TYR A 107 7.35 2.76 7.97
C TYR A 107 8.38 2.18 8.93
N THR A 108 7.99 1.10 9.59
CA THR A 108 8.89 0.28 10.38
C THR A 108 8.85 -1.18 9.92
N PRO A 109 10.01 -1.84 9.78
CA PRO A 109 10.06 -3.29 9.56
C PRO A 109 9.64 -4.08 10.81
N ASN A 110 9.37 -3.42 11.94
CA ASN A 110 8.90 -4.06 13.15
C ASN A 110 7.52 -4.69 12.91
N LEU A 111 7.50 -6.03 12.86
CA LEU A 111 6.28 -6.80 12.57
C LEU A 111 5.18 -6.63 13.63
N ASP A 112 5.53 -6.17 14.84
CA ASP A 112 4.59 -5.92 15.94
C ASP A 112 3.80 -4.62 15.74
N ALA A 113 4.26 -3.72 14.87
CA ALA A 113 3.54 -2.49 14.52
C ALA A 113 2.37 -2.74 13.55
N LEU A 114 2.24 -3.96 13.01
CA LEU A 114 1.18 -4.30 12.07
C LEU A 114 -0.03 -4.88 12.80
N THR A 115 -1.22 -4.43 12.42
CA THR A 115 -2.49 -4.91 12.95
C THR A 115 -3.13 -5.92 12.00
N ARG A 116 -4.01 -6.77 12.50
CA ARG A 116 -4.72 -7.73 11.66
C ARG A 116 -5.67 -7.00 10.71
N PHE A 117 -5.56 -7.28 9.42
CA PHE A 117 -6.38 -6.63 8.41
C PHE A 117 -7.74 -7.33 8.25
N ILE A 118 -8.81 -6.53 8.23
CA ILE A 118 -10.21 -6.98 8.11
C ILE A 118 -10.94 -6.00 7.16
N LEU A 119 -11.83 -6.53 6.32
CA LEU A 119 -12.64 -5.80 5.34
C LEU A 119 -14.13 -5.87 5.68
#